data_AF-A0A6G1QSX3-F1
#
_entry.id   AF-A0A6G1QSX3-F1
#
_cell.length_a   1.000
_cell.length_b   1.000
_cell.length_c   1.000
_cell.angle_alpha   90.00
_cell.angle_beta   90.00
_cell.angle_gamma   90.00
#
_symmetry.space_group_name_H-M   'P 1'
#
loop_
_entity.id
_entity.type
_entity.pdbx_description
1 polymer ?
#
loop_
_entity_poly.entity_id
_entity_poly.type
_entity_poly.pdbx_seq_one_letter_code
_entity_poly.pdbx_strand_id
1 'polypeptide(L)'
;MASRQKPIKPQKKMVNNMMANSTFEMSSIDSTVVEEKLFGQTDEDEDSGDGPVVFICGKCKLPVGDSLSWDGSEDGQNQIRLKRVTDNVMVGKDNRLFEANKNSLCLVMDVFCRGCRSVLGMVYASTPKNLDHKRCAFCFNVADIDSYMLGSASQMLAAEGPKEQPVTLEYRGIVEQQLTEMKMLVLSMAQRLEEIGSGFQDEC
;
A
#
# COMPACT_ATOMS: atom_id res chain seq x y z
N MET A 1 -26.93 63.92 -48.28
CA MET A 1 -27.79 63.17 -47.33
C MET A 1 -27.08 63.11 -46.00
N ALA A 2 -27.71 63.69 -44.97
CA ALA A 2 -27.17 64.09 -43.66
C ALA A 2 -27.16 62.89 -42.67
N SER A 3 -26.09 62.64 -41.90
CA SER A 3 -25.73 63.20 -40.57
C SER A 3 -26.19 62.37 -39.35
N ARG A 4 -25.19 61.90 -38.58
CA ARG A 4 -25.03 61.98 -37.11
C ARG A 4 -26.15 61.47 -36.16
N GLN A 5 -25.81 60.57 -35.22
CA GLN A 5 -25.72 60.81 -33.74
C GLN A 5 -25.69 59.52 -32.87
N LYS A 6 -24.86 59.52 -31.80
CA LYS A 6 -25.01 58.76 -30.52
C LYS A 6 -26.06 59.48 -29.63
N PRO A 7 -26.33 59.18 -28.33
CA PRO A 7 -26.07 58.05 -27.39
C PRO A 7 -27.34 57.64 -26.56
N ILE A 8 -27.18 56.88 -25.45
CA ILE A 8 -27.83 57.05 -24.09
C ILE A 8 -28.23 55.70 -23.43
N LYS A 9 -27.70 55.46 -22.21
CA LYS A 9 -28.13 54.43 -21.23
C LYS A 9 -29.37 54.91 -20.46
N PRO A 10 -30.06 54.02 -19.74
CA PRO A 10 -30.11 54.23 -18.28
C PRO A 10 -29.91 52.96 -17.44
N GLN A 11 -29.19 53.15 -16.32
CA GLN A 11 -29.15 52.28 -15.14
C GLN A 11 -30.48 52.30 -14.38
N LYS A 12 -30.72 51.22 -13.60
CA LYS A 12 -31.41 51.16 -12.27
C LYS A 12 -31.56 49.67 -11.91
N LYS A 13 -31.20 49.11 -10.75
CA LYS A 13 -30.80 49.57 -9.41
C LYS A 13 -29.95 48.45 -8.77
N MET A 14 -28.99 48.82 -7.92
CA MET A 14 -28.51 47.95 -6.84
C MET A 14 -29.52 47.96 -5.70
N VAL A 15 -29.77 46.81 -5.08
CA VAL A 15 -30.07 46.70 -3.65
C VAL A 15 -29.22 45.57 -3.08
N ASN A 16 -28.49 45.93 -2.02
CA ASN A 16 -27.50 45.16 -1.30
C ASN A 16 -28.10 44.22 -0.25
N ASN A 17 -27.25 43.28 0.18
CA ASN A 17 -27.22 42.55 1.47
C ASN A 17 -28.35 41.52 1.68
N MET A 18 -28.17 40.40 2.38
CA MET A 18 -27.31 40.09 3.53
C MET A 18 -27.25 38.54 3.68
N MET A 19 -26.12 37.98 4.12
CA MET A 19 -26.08 36.60 4.59
C MET A 19 -27.03 36.42 5.79
N ALA A 20 -27.84 35.37 5.77
CA ALA A 20 -28.49 34.83 6.96
C ALA A 20 -28.41 33.30 6.92
N ASN A 21 -27.70 32.75 7.90
CA ASN A 21 -27.56 31.34 8.21
C ASN A 21 -28.80 30.90 9.03
N SER A 22 -29.46 29.81 8.67
CA SER A 22 -30.49 29.14 9.48
C SER A 22 -30.55 27.67 9.00
N THR A 23 -29.81 26.77 9.65
CA THR A 23 -30.30 25.92 10.75
C THR A 23 -31.38 24.94 10.32
N PHE A 24 -30.92 23.73 10.00
CA PHE A 24 -31.52 22.41 10.22
C PHE A 24 -33.07 22.36 10.27
N GLU A 25 -33.69 22.07 9.12
CA GLU A 25 -35.04 21.51 9.11
C GLU A 25 -34.95 19.98 9.10
N MET A 26 -35.41 19.40 10.21
CA MET A 26 -35.59 17.96 10.38
C MET A 26 -36.84 17.53 9.60
N SER A 27 -36.67 17.11 8.34
CA SER A 27 -37.69 16.27 7.69
C SER A 27 -37.37 14.81 7.98
N SER A 28 -38.27 14.10 8.63
CA SER A 28 -38.17 12.64 8.87
C SER A 28 -38.02 11.90 7.54
N ILE A 29 -36.81 11.42 7.27
CA ILE A 29 -36.53 10.57 6.12
C ILE A 29 -36.78 9.12 6.56
N ASP A 30 -37.64 8.44 5.82
CA ASP A 30 -37.95 7.02 5.99
C ASP A 30 -36.66 6.18 5.89
N SER A 31 -36.28 5.54 7.00
CA SER A 31 -35.01 4.80 7.14
C SER A 31 -34.96 3.53 6.29
N THR A 32 -36.05 3.15 5.62
CA THR A 32 -36.10 1.97 4.75
C THR A 32 -35.43 2.21 3.39
N VAL A 33 -35.26 3.46 2.96
CA VAL A 33 -34.65 3.79 1.64
C VAL A 33 -33.12 3.88 1.70
N VAL A 34 -32.54 4.03 2.90
CA VAL A 34 -31.08 4.09 3.08
C VAL A 34 -30.43 2.71 3.21
N GLU A 35 -31.18 1.65 3.51
CA GLU A 35 -30.63 0.28 3.57
C GLU A 35 -30.48 -0.35 2.17
N GLU A 36 -31.40 -0.10 1.24
CA GLU A 36 -31.30 -0.66 -0.13
C GLU A 36 -30.12 -0.09 -0.94
N LYS A 37 -29.62 1.11 -0.59
CA LYS A 37 -28.43 1.71 -1.23
C LYS A 37 -27.09 1.28 -0.64
N LEU A 38 -27.08 0.52 0.47
CA LEU A 38 -25.86 -0.02 1.06
C LEU A 38 -25.67 -1.51 0.76
N PHE A 39 -26.75 -2.24 0.41
CA PHE A 39 -26.69 -3.68 0.12
C PHE A 39 -27.72 -4.08 -0.95
N GLY A 40 -27.46 -3.74 -2.23
CA GLY A 40 -28.41 -4.15 -3.27
C GLY A 40 -28.13 -3.65 -4.68
N GLN A 41 -27.01 -4.06 -5.27
CA GLN A 41 -26.99 -4.41 -6.69
C GLN A 41 -25.77 -5.30 -6.97
N THR A 42 -26.01 -6.61 -7.06
CA THR A 42 -25.19 -7.51 -7.87
C THR A 42 -25.42 -7.13 -9.32
N ASP A 43 -24.82 -6.03 -9.74
CA ASP A 43 -24.51 -5.83 -11.14
C ASP A 43 -23.33 -6.76 -11.41
N GLU A 44 -23.62 -7.91 -12.03
CA GLU A 44 -22.63 -8.69 -12.76
C GLU A 44 -22.17 -7.88 -13.98
N ASP A 45 -21.57 -6.72 -13.71
CA ASP A 45 -20.73 -6.04 -14.68
C ASP A 45 -19.37 -6.74 -14.59
N GLU A 46 -19.13 -7.65 -15.54
CA GLU A 46 -17.84 -8.25 -15.85
C GLU A 46 -16.84 -7.18 -16.35
N ASP A 47 -16.62 -6.12 -15.58
CA ASP A 47 -15.33 -5.41 -15.54
C ASP A 47 -14.64 -5.85 -14.26
N SER A 48 -14.24 -7.12 -14.24
CA SER A 48 -13.24 -7.66 -13.30
C SER A 48 -11.86 -7.09 -13.64
N GLY A 49 -11.78 -5.76 -13.71
CA GLY A 49 -10.55 -5.01 -13.80
C GLY A 49 -9.79 -5.24 -12.51
N ASP A 50 -8.76 -6.10 -12.60
CA ASP A 50 -7.81 -6.31 -11.53
C ASP A 50 -7.32 -4.94 -11.02
N GLY A 51 -7.49 -4.70 -9.72
CA GLY A 51 -7.19 -3.40 -9.13
C GLY A 51 -5.74 -2.97 -9.35
N PRO A 52 -5.40 -1.67 -9.22
CA PRO A 52 -4.02 -1.22 -9.36
C PRO A 52 -3.08 -1.98 -8.43
N VAL A 53 -1.91 -2.34 -8.96
CA VAL A 53 -0.90 -3.13 -8.26
C VAL A 53 0.25 -2.22 -7.85
N VAL A 54 0.65 -2.30 -6.58
CA VAL A 54 1.83 -1.63 -6.04
C VAL A 54 2.98 -2.62 -6.00
N PHE A 55 4.12 -2.23 -6.57
CA PHE A 55 5.35 -2.99 -6.48
C PHE A 55 6.15 -2.53 -5.27
N ILE A 56 6.61 -3.48 -4.46
CA ILE A 56 7.34 -3.22 -3.21
C ILE A 56 8.69 -3.95 -3.23
N CYS A 57 9.70 -3.40 -2.57
CA CYS A 57 10.99 -4.09 -2.42
C CYS A 57 10.81 -5.41 -1.66
N GLY A 58 11.31 -6.52 -2.21
CA GLY A 58 11.14 -7.85 -1.59
C GLY A 58 11.78 -7.97 -0.21
N LYS A 59 12.82 -7.17 0.09
CA LYS A 59 13.54 -7.21 1.38
C LYS A 59 12.94 -6.33 2.46
N CYS A 60 12.74 -5.03 2.19
CA CYS A 60 12.30 -4.06 3.21
C CYS A 60 10.88 -3.52 3.00
N LYS A 61 10.14 -4.07 2.03
CA LYS A 61 8.73 -3.76 1.72
C LYS A 61 8.45 -2.28 1.39
N LEU A 62 9.49 -1.51 1.06
CA LEU A 62 9.36 -0.12 0.66
C LEU A 62 8.76 -0.03 -0.76
N PRO A 63 7.71 0.77 -1.03
CA PRO A 63 7.09 0.87 -2.35
C PRO A 63 8.04 1.47 -3.38
N VAL A 64 8.17 0.82 -4.54
CA VAL A 64 9.10 1.20 -5.61
C VAL A 64 8.40 1.73 -6.86
N GLY A 65 7.13 1.37 -7.06
CA GLY A 65 6.32 1.82 -8.18
C GLY A 65 4.95 1.15 -8.19
N ASP A 66 4.20 1.34 -9.27
CA ASP A 66 2.86 0.82 -9.44
C ASP A 66 2.55 0.52 -10.92
N SER A 67 1.49 -0.26 -11.14
CA SER A 67 1.05 -0.70 -12.47
C SER A 67 0.54 0.43 -13.38
N LEU A 68 0.24 1.62 -12.85
CA LEU A 68 -0.18 2.77 -13.68
C LEU A 68 0.99 3.32 -14.51
N SER A 69 2.22 2.92 -14.17
CA SER A 69 3.43 3.25 -14.92
C SER A 69 3.96 2.10 -15.79
N TRP A 70 3.20 1.00 -15.92
CA TRP A 70 3.63 -0.21 -16.63
C TRP A 70 4.03 0.06 -18.09
N ASP A 71 5.14 -0.56 -18.51
CA ASP A 71 5.72 -0.46 -19.86
C ASP A 71 5.90 -1.84 -20.54
N GLY A 72 5.64 -2.93 -19.81
CA GLY A 72 5.73 -4.31 -20.32
C GLY A 72 6.56 -5.23 -19.44
N SER A 73 6.59 -6.51 -19.80
CA SER A 73 7.48 -7.52 -19.20
C SER A 73 8.59 -7.91 -20.19
N GLU A 74 9.59 -8.59 -19.66
CA GLU A 74 10.61 -9.33 -20.41
C GLU A 74 10.74 -10.72 -19.79
N ASP A 75 9.99 -11.68 -20.32
CA ASP A 75 9.87 -13.01 -19.74
C ASP A 75 11.22 -13.75 -19.74
N GLY A 76 12.04 -13.56 -20.78
CA GLY A 76 13.36 -14.20 -20.90
C GLY A 76 14.36 -13.77 -19.83
N GLN A 77 14.15 -12.60 -19.21
CA GLN A 77 15.01 -12.06 -18.14
C GLN A 77 14.28 -12.02 -16.79
N ASN A 78 13.03 -12.50 -16.74
CA ASN A 78 12.14 -12.41 -15.59
C ASN A 78 12.09 -11.00 -14.99
N GLN A 79 11.86 -10.01 -15.86
CA GLN A 79 11.84 -8.59 -15.50
C GLN A 79 10.52 -7.94 -15.89
N ILE A 80 10.13 -6.93 -15.10
CA ILE A 80 9.06 -6.00 -15.45
C ILE A 80 9.65 -4.62 -15.76
N ARG A 81 8.96 -3.83 -16.57
CA ARG A 81 9.37 -2.47 -16.90
C ARG A 81 8.34 -1.44 -16.48
N LEU A 82 8.82 -0.40 -15.81
CA LEU A 82 8.02 0.76 -15.41
C LEU A 82 8.60 2.04 -16.04
N LYS A 83 7.74 2.93 -16.53
CA LYS A 83 8.13 4.26 -17.04
C LYS A 83 8.51 5.22 -15.92
N ARG A 84 7.92 5.04 -14.74
CA ARG A 84 8.09 5.91 -13.56
C ARG A 84 8.23 5.05 -12.31
N VAL A 85 8.94 5.58 -11.33
CA VAL A 85 9.20 4.95 -10.03
C VAL A 85 9.06 6.00 -8.94
N THR A 86 8.98 5.56 -7.68
CA THR A 86 8.95 6.45 -6.52
C THR A 86 10.35 6.95 -6.14
N ASP A 87 10.43 7.94 -5.25
CA ASP A 87 11.70 8.45 -4.69
C ASP A 87 12.45 7.43 -3.79
N ASN A 88 11.86 6.26 -3.60
CA ASN A 88 12.43 5.12 -2.89
C ASN A 88 13.38 4.30 -3.77
N VAL A 89 13.53 4.68 -5.04
CA VAL A 89 14.38 4.03 -6.02
C VAL A 89 15.54 4.96 -6.37
N MET A 90 16.77 4.43 -6.39
CA MET A 90 17.97 5.18 -6.75
C MET A 90 18.66 4.52 -7.94
N VAL A 91 19.07 5.32 -8.93
CA VAL A 91 19.89 4.85 -10.05
C VAL A 91 21.37 4.97 -9.68
N GLY A 92 22.12 3.89 -9.91
CA GLY A 92 23.56 3.86 -9.74
C GLY A 92 24.28 4.85 -10.64
N LYS A 93 25.51 5.23 -10.27
CA LYS A 93 26.34 6.14 -11.07
C LYS A 93 27.20 5.41 -12.09
N ASP A 94 27.51 4.15 -11.81
CA ASP A 94 28.46 3.36 -12.59
C ASP A 94 27.73 2.53 -13.64
N ASN A 95 28.29 2.54 -14.85
CA ASN A 95 27.81 1.72 -15.96
C ASN A 95 28.50 0.35 -15.94
N ARG A 96 27.73 -0.71 -16.22
CA ARG A 96 28.27 -2.04 -16.54
C ARG A 96 27.80 -2.51 -17.91
N LEU A 97 28.59 -3.38 -18.52
CA LEU A 97 28.20 -4.07 -19.75
C LEU A 97 27.18 -5.16 -19.43
N PHE A 98 26.13 -5.22 -20.24
CA PHE A 98 25.07 -6.21 -20.14
C PHE A 98 24.82 -6.82 -21.51
N GLU A 99 24.91 -8.15 -21.60
CA GLU A 99 24.62 -8.89 -22.81
C GLU A 99 23.13 -9.25 -22.85
N ALA A 100 22.34 -8.46 -23.59
CA ALA A 100 20.89 -8.65 -23.65
C ALA A 100 20.49 -9.84 -24.53
N ASN A 101 21.30 -10.16 -25.54
CA ASN A 101 21.21 -11.35 -26.37
C ASN A 101 22.61 -11.67 -26.93
N LYS A 102 22.77 -12.85 -27.56
CA LYS A 102 24.05 -13.41 -28.04
C LYS A 102 24.95 -12.48 -28.86
N ASN A 103 24.46 -11.34 -29.35
CA ASN A 103 25.24 -10.36 -30.14
C ASN A 103 24.89 -8.89 -29.81
N SER A 104 24.19 -8.60 -28.71
CA SER A 104 23.79 -7.22 -28.36
C SER A 104 24.30 -6.87 -26.96
N LEU A 105 25.41 -6.14 -26.91
CA LEU A 105 25.88 -5.51 -25.68
C LEU A 105 25.20 -4.16 -25.46
N CYS A 106 24.75 -3.95 -24.25
CA CYS A 106 24.19 -2.71 -23.75
C CYS A 106 25.04 -2.16 -22.59
N LEU A 107 24.96 -0.85 -22.37
CA LEU A 107 25.41 -0.25 -21.11
C LEU A 107 24.20 -0.08 -20.20
N VAL A 108 24.31 -0.55 -18.97
CA VAL A 108 23.25 -0.49 -17.97
C VAL A 108 23.77 0.09 -16.67
N MET A 109 22.88 0.74 -15.92
CA MET A 109 23.12 1.16 -14.54
C MET A 109 22.20 0.37 -13.63
N ASP A 110 22.72 -0.10 -12.51
CA ASP A 110 21.90 -0.82 -11.53
C ASP A 110 20.97 0.15 -10.79
N VAL A 111 19.81 -0.38 -10.38
CA VAL A 111 18.79 0.34 -9.65
C VAL A 111 18.68 -0.24 -8.25
N PHE A 112 18.64 0.63 -7.24
CA PHE A 112 18.73 0.25 -5.84
C PHE A 112 17.51 0.70 -5.04
N CYS A 113 17.13 -0.11 -4.05
CA CYS A 113 16.21 0.32 -3.01
C CYS A 113 16.87 1.37 -2.10
N ARG A 114 16.20 2.49 -1.85
CA ARG A 114 16.67 3.54 -0.93
C ARG A 114 16.70 3.08 0.53
N GLY A 115 15.77 2.22 0.91
CA GLY A 115 15.65 1.70 2.28
C GLY A 115 16.77 0.74 2.66
N CYS A 116 16.92 -0.36 1.93
CA CYS A 116 17.87 -1.43 2.27
C CYS A 116 19.10 -1.54 1.35
N ARG A 117 19.24 -0.65 0.36
CA ARG A 117 20.36 -0.62 -0.60
C ARG A 117 20.52 -1.87 -1.47
N SER A 118 19.56 -2.79 -1.48
CA SER A 118 19.60 -3.93 -2.39
C SER A 118 19.42 -3.49 -3.84
N VAL A 119 20.10 -4.18 -4.75
CA VAL A 119 19.80 -4.10 -6.18
C VAL A 119 18.40 -4.65 -6.41
N LEU A 120 17.60 -3.93 -7.20
CA LEU A 120 16.24 -4.32 -7.59
C LEU A 120 16.14 -4.62 -9.09
N GLY A 121 17.15 -4.23 -9.86
CA GLY A 121 17.13 -4.31 -11.32
C GLY A 121 18.09 -3.30 -11.94
N MET A 122 17.74 -2.78 -13.11
CA MET A 122 18.61 -1.94 -13.91
C MET A 122 17.85 -0.98 -14.85
N VAL A 123 18.57 0.00 -15.40
CA VAL A 123 18.12 0.86 -16.51
C VAL A 123 19.12 0.78 -17.65
N TYR A 124 18.62 0.81 -18.89
CA TYR A 124 19.46 0.87 -20.08
C TYR A 124 19.96 2.30 -20.32
N ALA A 125 21.27 2.51 -20.17
CA ALA A 125 21.94 3.78 -20.49
C ALA A 125 22.27 3.88 -21.99
N SER A 126 22.62 2.76 -22.62
CA SER A 126 22.86 2.70 -24.07
C SER A 126 22.46 1.35 -24.63
N THR A 127 21.78 1.38 -25.78
CA THR A 127 21.25 0.20 -26.47
C THR A 127 21.62 0.24 -27.95
N PRO A 128 21.83 -0.91 -28.61
CA PRO A 128 21.79 -0.98 -30.05
C PRO A 128 20.37 -0.74 -30.58
N LYS A 129 20.24 -0.33 -31.85
CA LYS A 129 18.99 0.12 -32.47
C LYS A 129 17.81 -0.86 -32.31
N ASN A 130 18.08 -2.16 -32.37
CA ASN A 130 17.06 -3.21 -32.19
C ASN A 130 16.50 -3.29 -30.76
N LEU A 131 17.18 -2.68 -29.78
CA LEU A 131 16.80 -2.66 -28.37
C LEU A 131 16.43 -1.26 -27.86
N ASP A 132 16.31 -0.26 -28.75
CA ASP A 132 16.00 1.12 -28.37
C ASP A 132 14.65 1.29 -27.69
N HIS A 133 13.69 0.41 -27.99
CA HIS A 133 12.39 0.38 -27.31
C HIS A 133 12.50 0.02 -25.81
N LYS A 134 13.62 -0.57 -25.37
CA LYS A 134 13.87 -0.87 -23.94
C LYS A 134 14.49 0.31 -23.19
N ARG A 135 14.87 1.37 -23.90
CA ARG A 135 15.40 2.60 -23.31
C ARG A 135 14.28 3.36 -22.63
N CYS A 136 14.62 4.15 -21.61
CA CYS A 136 13.68 5.01 -20.87
C CYS A 136 12.69 4.27 -19.95
N ALA A 137 13.00 3.05 -19.52
CA ALA A 137 12.23 2.32 -18.53
C ALA A 137 13.12 1.73 -17.42
N PHE A 138 12.56 1.62 -16.22
CA PHE A 138 13.14 0.93 -15.08
C PHE A 138 12.81 -0.55 -15.18
N CYS A 139 13.82 -1.39 -15.33
CA CYS A 139 13.66 -2.83 -15.44
C CYS A 139 13.88 -3.44 -14.05
N PHE A 140 12.84 -3.95 -13.41
CA PHE A 140 12.91 -4.60 -12.10
C PHE A 140 12.94 -6.11 -12.26
N ASN A 141 13.84 -6.78 -11.54
CA ASN A 141 13.85 -8.23 -11.45
C ASN A 141 12.67 -8.68 -10.60
N VAL A 142 11.84 -9.58 -11.13
CA VAL A 142 10.67 -10.10 -10.41
C VAL A 142 11.08 -10.78 -9.10
N ALA A 143 12.26 -11.38 -9.02
CA ALA A 143 12.77 -12.01 -7.80
C ALA A 143 13.12 -11.02 -6.68
N ASP A 144 13.33 -9.74 -6.99
CA ASP A 144 13.77 -8.71 -6.04
C ASP A 144 12.63 -7.79 -5.56
N ILE A 145 11.42 -7.98 -6.08
CA ILE A 145 10.22 -7.20 -5.77
C ILE A 145 9.03 -8.12 -5.44
N ASP A 146 8.10 -7.62 -4.63
CA ASP A 146 6.77 -8.23 -4.49
C ASP A 146 5.70 -7.30 -5.08
N SER A 147 4.51 -7.85 -5.31
CA SER A 147 3.34 -7.12 -5.78
C SER A 147 2.20 -7.20 -4.76
N TYR A 148 1.57 -6.07 -4.49
CA TYR A 148 0.35 -5.99 -3.69
C TYR A 148 -0.75 -5.32 -4.51
N MET A 149 -1.89 -6.00 -4.67
CA MET A 149 -3.05 -5.45 -5.35
C MET A 149 -3.89 -4.64 -4.37
N LEU A 150 -4.20 -3.39 -4.73
CA LEU A 150 -5.02 -2.54 -3.87
C LEU A 150 -6.45 -3.11 -3.77
N GLY A 151 -6.94 -3.24 -2.54
CA GLY A 151 -8.26 -3.80 -2.26
C GLY A 151 -8.28 -5.32 -2.05
N SER A 152 -7.17 -6.03 -2.24
CA SER A 152 -7.12 -7.50 -2.12
C SER A 152 -6.92 -8.02 -0.69
N ALA A 153 -7.07 -7.19 0.34
CA ALA A 153 -6.82 -7.59 1.73
C ALA A 153 -7.69 -8.76 2.22
N SER A 154 -8.85 -8.98 1.60
CA SER A 154 -9.75 -10.12 1.86
C SER A 154 -9.31 -11.41 1.16
N GLN A 155 -8.42 -11.34 0.18
CA GLN A 155 -7.94 -12.47 -0.61
C GLN A 155 -6.73 -13.10 0.08
N MET A 156 -6.99 -13.99 1.03
CA MET A 156 -5.92 -14.78 1.66
C MET A 156 -5.60 -15.99 0.77
N LEU A 157 -4.31 -16.18 0.45
CA LEU A 157 -3.82 -17.50 0.02
C LEU A 157 -4.27 -18.49 1.09
N ALA A 158 -4.95 -19.57 0.69
CA ALA A 158 -5.41 -20.60 1.62
C ALA A 158 -4.19 -21.14 2.38
N ALA A 159 -3.98 -20.63 3.59
CA ALA A 159 -2.99 -21.17 4.49
C ALA A 159 -3.53 -22.54 4.90
N GLU A 160 -3.00 -23.61 4.31
CA GLU A 160 -3.22 -25.00 4.77
C GLU A 160 -2.51 -25.25 6.12
N GLY A 161 -2.61 -24.31 7.05
CA GLY A 161 -2.30 -24.51 8.45
C GLY A 161 -3.60 -24.76 9.23
N PRO A 162 -3.53 -25.42 10.40
CA PRO A 162 -4.65 -25.38 11.34
C PRO A 162 -5.07 -23.92 11.53
N LYS A 163 -6.37 -23.68 11.72
CA LYS A 163 -6.95 -22.36 12.01
C LYS A 163 -6.45 -21.83 13.37
N GLU A 164 -5.14 -21.65 13.54
CA GLU A 164 -4.58 -20.97 14.68
C GLU A 164 -4.88 -19.49 14.46
N GLN A 165 -5.76 -18.99 15.32
CA GLN A 165 -6.14 -17.60 15.36
C GLN A 165 -4.86 -16.76 15.43
N PRO A 166 -4.63 -15.82 14.49
CA PRO A 166 -3.43 -15.02 14.49
C PRO A 166 -3.29 -14.32 15.84
N VAL A 167 -2.12 -14.42 16.46
CA VAL A 167 -1.79 -13.77 17.72
C VAL A 167 -1.92 -12.26 17.52
N THR A 168 -3.02 -11.69 18.01
CA THR A 168 -3.25 -10.24 17.96
C THR A 168 -2.49 -9.54 19.09
N LEU A 169 -2.24 -8.24 18.93
CA LEU A 169 -1.61 -7.43 19.96
C LEU A 169 -2.45 -7.43 21.25
N GLU A 170 -3.78 -7.46 21.13
CA GLU A 170 -4.70 -7.60 22.27
C GLU A 170 -4.57 -8.97 22.95
N TYR A 171 -4.42 -10.05 22.18
CA TYR A 171 -4.21 -11.39 22.73
C TYR A 171 -2.91 -11.48 23.55
N ARG A 172 -1.85 -10.78 23.15
CA ARG A 172 -0.62 -10.68 23.93
C ARG A 172 -0.86 -10.10 25.33
N GLY A 173 -1.62 -9.01 25.43
CA GLY A 173 -1.92 -8.38 26.73
C GLY A 173 -2.71 -9.31 27.66
N ILE A 174 -3.67 -10.06 27.11
CA ILE A 174 -4.46 -11.05 27.87
C ILE A 174 -3.56 -12.17 28.40
N VAL A 175 -2.66 -12.71 27.56
CA VAL A 175 -1.73 -13.79 27.96
C VAL A 175 -0.74 -13.30 29.01
N GLU A 176 -0.20 -12.08 28.88
CA GLU A 176 0.70 -11.48 29.87
C GLU A 176 0.01 -11.28 31.22
N GLN A 177 -1.26 -10.87 31.23
CA GLN A 177 -2.05 -10.76 32.46
C GLN A 177 -2.28 -12.13 33.10
N GLN A 178 -2.70 -13.14 32.33
CA GLN A 178 -2.90 -14.50 32.84
C GLN A 178 -1.62 -15.10 33.40
N LEU A 179 -0.47 -14.88 32.76
CA LEU A 179 0.84 -15.30 33.27
C LEU A 179 1.19 -14.60 34.59
N THR A 180 0.82 -13.34 34.75
CA THR A 180 1.05 -12.57 35.98
C THR A 180 0.20 -13.09 37.13
N GLU A 181 -1.08 -13.36 36.88
CA GLU A 181 -2.00 -13.95 37.86
C GLU A 181 -1.53 -15.35 38.28
N MET A 182 -1.12 -16.17 37.33
CA MET A 182 -0.59 -17.51 37.60
C MET A 182 0.70 -17.46 38.41
N LYS A 183 1.59 -16.50 38.12
CA LYS A 183 2.81 -16.26 38.89
C LYS A 183 2.51 -15.87 40.34
N MET A 184 1.54 -14.98 40.56
CA MET A 184 1.13 -14.56 41.91
C MET A 184 0.60 -15.76 42.72
N LEU A 185 -0.20 -16.62 42.10
CA LEU A 185 -0.76 -17.79 42.75
C LEU A 185 0.33 -18.81 43.12
N VAL A 186 1.28 -19.07 42.23
CA VAL A 186 2.42 -19.98 42.49
C VAL A 186 3.31 -19.46 43.61
N LEU A 187 3.62 -18.15 43.63
CA LEU A 187 4.43 -17.54 44.70
C LEU A 187 3.72 -17.61 46.06
N SER A 188 2.41 -17.36 46.10
CA SER A 188 1.60 -17.51 47.31
C SER A 188 1.60 -18.95 47.83
N MET A 189 1.47 -19.93 46.94
CA MET A 189 1.56 -21.35 47.30
C MET A 189 2.96 -21.70 47.84
N ALA A 190 4.03 -21.21 47.21
CA ALA A 190 5.40 -21.44 47.66
C ALA A 190 5.62 -20.87 49.07
N GLN A 191 5.17 -19.65 49.34
CA GLN A 191 5.27 -19.03 50.66
C GLN A 191 4.53 -19.84 51.74
N ARG A 192 3.31 -20.29 51.46
CA ARG A 192 2.55 -21.13 52.42
C ARG A 192 3.23 -22.47 52.68
N LEU A 193 3.90 -23.05 51.69
CA LEU A 193 4.67 -24.29 51.86
C LEU A 193 5.92 -24.06 52.71
N GLU A 194 6.59 -22.91 52.58
CA GLU A 194 7.73 -22.54 53.43
C GLU A 194 7.29 -22.34 54.90
N GLU A 195 6.17 -21.66 55.13
CA GLU A 195 5.61 -21.47 56.48
C GLU A 195 5.30 -22.82 57.16
N ILE A 196 4.67 -23.74 56.43
CA ILE A 196 4.39 -25.11 56.92
C ILE A 196 5.71 -25.86 57.17
N GLY A 197 6.69 -25.75 56.27
CA GLY A 197 7.99 -26.40 56.41
C GLY A 197 8.78 -25.92 57.63
N SER A 198 8.69 -24.63 57.97
CA SER A 198 9.34 -24.07 59.15
C SER A 198 8.70 -24.54 60.46
N GLY A 199 7.38 -24.69 60.51
CA GLY A 199 6.67 -25.20 61.69
C GLY A 199 7.00 -26.65 62.06
N PHE A 200 7.50 -27.45 61.11
CA PHE A 200 7.96 -28.82 61.38
C PHE A 200 9.40 -28.91 61.87
N GLN A 201 10.20 -27.84 61.80
CA GLN A 201 11.58 -27.82 62.33
C GLN A 201 11.64 -27.45 63.83
N ASP A 202 10.59 -26.83 64.38
CA ASP A 202 10.52 -26.44 65.79
C ASP A 202 9.99 -27.56 66.73
N GLU A 203 9.59 -28.73 66.20
CA GLU A 203 9.12 -29.90 66.98
C GLU A 203 10.17 -31.03 67.11
N CYS A 204 11.47 -30.75 66.95
CA CYS A 204 12.57 -31.69 67.24
C CYS A 204 13.54 -31.20 68.32
#